data_AF-A0A819NPH4-F1
#
_entry.id   AF-A0A819NPH4-F1
#
_cell.length_a   1.000
_cell.length_b   1.000
_cell.length_c   1.000
_cell.angle_alpha   90.00
_cell.angle_beta   90.00
_cell.angle_gamma   90.00
#
_symmetry.space_group_name_H-M   'P 1'
#
loop_
_entity.id
_entity.type
_entity.pdbx_description
1 polymer ?
#
loop_
_entity_poly.entity_id
_entity_poly.type
_entity_poly.pdbx_seq_one_letter_code
_entity_poly.pdbx_strand_id
1 'polypeptide(L)'
;MEFIVVLPLIEKYFQAHRNCFIIPPLLKTGVNYASVEEEEMNCSLFCKLALLFRQRFSAFGSDVSITVRCLKVLVHAIDVGSVMKNSQEMVRASLLLLFNNIAEDLNQTVQNLEQKHDSNIKGTLQRGTTSLAYIYMVLLSLRSSLLDHLGKNNYGVDVFVQNNKNASKVSPLSPEAHDIMTKISRTIPNLTNLIADIEEHAESRVKYENAPYVVEVILPCLCSYLSYWWSMGPEKVKQITEPQITNVTSNHMNSVLGNVLKLINNNIDAMEAPWMKRIAGKILFSRDE
;
A
#
# COMPACT_ATOMS: atom_id res chain seq x y z
N MET A 1 25.74 -2.85 8.54
CA MET A 1 25.12 -1.51 8.36
C MET A 1 24.84 -0.96 9.75
N GLU A 2 25.62 0.00 10.23
CA GLU A 2 25.48 0.54 11.60
C GLU A 2 24.10 1.16 11.87
N PHE A 3 23.45 1.69 10.82
CA PHE A 3 22.10 2.25 10.90
C PHE A 3 21.02 1.22 11.33
N ILE A 4 21.23 -0.08 11.12
CA ILE A 4 20.23 -1.10 11.50
C ILE A 4 20.04 -1.15 13.02
N VAL A 5 21.09 -0.81 13.79
CA VAL A 5 21.08 -0.85 15.26
C VAL A 5 20.09 0.15 15.86
N VAL A 6 19.80 1.25 15.15
CA VAL A 6 18.85 2.28 15.61
C VAL A 6 17.41 2.03 15.17
N LEU A 7 17.14 1.05 14.29
CA LEU A 7 15.77 0.77 13.83
C LEU A 7 14.78 0.44 14.95
N PRO A 8 15.13 -0.38 15.99
CA PRO A 8 14.22 -0.63 17.11
C PRO A 8 13.88 0.63 17.92
N LEU A 9 14.83 1.56 18.02
CA LEU A 9 14.61 2.83 18.71
C LEU A 9 13.65 3.73 17.90
N ILE A 10 13.88 3.84 16.59
CA ILE A 10 13.03 4.61 15.67
C ILE A 10 11.61 4.02 15.68
N GLU A 11 11.49 2.69 15.58
CA GLU A 11 10.21 1.99 15.61
C GLU A 11 9.40 2.37 16.86
N LYS A 12 9.99 2.19 18.04
CA LYS A 12 9.31 2.45 19.31
C LYS A 12 8.95 3.93 19.50
N TYR A 13 9.85 4.84 19.12
CA TYR A 13 9.61 6.27 19.23
C TYR A 13 8.41 6.70 18.39
N PHE A 14 8.41 6.38 17.09
CA PHE A 14 7.30 6.74 16.21
C PHE A 14 6.02 5.96 16.54
N GLN A 15 6.12 4.73 17.04
CA GLN A 15 4.95 4.01 17.52
C GLN A 15 4.24 4.75 18.66
N ALA A 16 4.98 5.38 19.57
CA ALA A 16 4.44 6.15 20.68
C ALA A 16 4.00 7.58 20.29
N HIS A 17 4.70 8.20 19.33
CA HIS A 17 4.56 9.65 19.07
C HIS A 17 4.04 10.03 17.67
N ARG A 18 3.70 9.06 16.79
CA ARG A 18 3.26 9.36 15.41
C ARG A 18 2.12 10.37 15.31
N ASN A 19 1.20 10.39 16.27
CA ASN A 19 0.04 11.29 16.25
C ASN A 19 0.44 12.77 16.44
N CYS A 20 1.65 13.05 16.93
CA CYS A 20 2.19 14.41 17.02
C CYS A 20 2.55 15.00 15.65
N PHE A 21 2.72 14.16 14.62
CA PHE A 21 3.11 14.56 13.27
C PHE A 21 1.91 14.69 12.30
N ILE A 22 0.69 14.39 12.76
CA ILE A 22 -0.51 14.40 11.92
C ILE A 22 -1.44 15.50 12.42
N ILE A 23 -1.72 16.49 11.58
CA ILE A 23 -2.56 17.63 11.97
C ILE A 23 -4.03 17.35 11.60
N PRO A 24 -4.96 17.21 12.57
CA PRO A 24 -6.36 16.97 12.26
C PRO A 24 -7.04 18.19 11.60
N PRO A 25 -7.96 17.99 10.64
CA PRO A 25 -8.65 19.08 9.94
C PRO A 25 -9.67 19.86 10.81
N LEU A 26 -10.13 19.30 11.94
CA LEU A 26 -11.08 19.94 12.86
C LEU A 26 -10.46 20.09 14.27
N LEU A 27 -9.90 21.27 14.59
CA LEU A 27 -9.52 21.73 15.96
C LEU A 27 -8.27 21.02 16.56
N LYS A 28 -7.47 21.59 17.47
CA LYS A 28 -7.49 22.83 18.28
C LYS A 28 -6.04 23.12 18.75
N THR A 29 -5.75 24.40 18.93
CA THR A 29 -4.60 24.93 19.68
C THR A 29 -4.44 24.25 21.04
N GLY A 30 -3.23 23.77 21.36
CA GLY A 30 -2.88 23.22 22.68
C GLY A 30 -1.99 21.98 22.69
N VAL A 31 -1.85 21.27 21.55
CA VAL A 31 -0.85 20.21 21.35
C VAL A 31 0.31 20.80 20.55
N ASN A 32 1.54 20.63 21.03
CA ASN A 32 2.73 20.94 20.23
C ASN A 32 2.85 19.86 19.15
N TYR A 33 2.31 20.15 17.98
CA TYR A 33 2.55 19.34 16.79
C TYR A 33 4.01 19.46 16.37
N ALA A 34 4.48 18.45 15.63
CA ALA A 34 5.79 18.48 15.00
C ALA A 34 5.91 19.74 14.13
N SER A 35 7.08 20.37 14.16
CA SER A 35 7.42 21.46 13.26
C SER A 35 7.55 20.95 11.82
N VAL A 36 7.48 21.86 10.85
CA VAL A 36 7.71 21.53 9.43
C VAL A 36 9.08 20.87 9.23
N GLU A 37 10.10 21.30 9.97
CA GLU A 37 11.44 20.71 9.93
C GLU A 37 11.43 19.25 10.42
N GLU A 38 10.71 18.95 11.50
CA GLU A 38 10.57 17.58 12.02
C GLU A 38 9.77 16.68 11.06
N GLU A 39 8.71 17.21 10.44
CA GLU A 39 7.95 16.51 9.40
C GLU A 39 8.84 16.19 8.18
N GLU A 40 9.65 17.15 7.72
CA GLU A 40 10.62 16.95 6.64
C GLU A 40 11.68 15.91 6.99
N MET A 41 12.19 15.92 8.23
CA MET A 41 13.13 14.93 8.71
C MET A 41 12.52 13.53 8.72
N ASN A 42 11.28 13.37 9.21
CA ASN A 42 10.58 12.09 9.18
C ASN A 42 10.36 11.59 7.74
N CYS A 43 9.84 12.44 6.87
CA CYS A 43 9.59 12.10 5.46
C CYS A 43 10.90 11.72 4.74
N SER A 44 11.97 12.48 4.96
CA SER A 44 13.29 12.20 4.40
C SER A 44 13.87 10.89 4.93
N LEU A 45 13.72 10.61 6.23
CA LEU A 45 14.16 9.37 6.86
C LEU A 45 13.44 8.16 6.24
N PHE A 46 12.12 8.26 6.12
CA PHE A 46 11.29 7.25 5.47
C PHE A 46 11.74 6.99 4.03
N CYS A 47 11.86 8.04 3.21
CA CYS A 47 12.24 7.91 1.80
C CYS A 47 13.64 7.29 1.64
N LYS A 48 14.62 7.75 2.44
CA LYS A 48 15.99 7.24 2.40
C LYS A 48 16.07 5.79 2.86
N LEU A 49 15.39 5.44 3.96
CA LEU A 49 15.36 4.07 4.46
C LEU A 49 14.68 3.13 3.46
N ALA A 50 13.55 3.55 2.88
CA ALA A 50 12.83 2.76 1.89
C ALA A 50 13.67 2.54 0.63
N LEU A 51 14.37 3.58 0.15
CA LEU A 51 15.27 3.48 -1.00
C LEU A 51 16.48 2.58 -0.70
N LEU A 52 17.10 2.72 0.47
CA LEU A 52 18.21 1.86 0.89
C LEU A 52 17.76 0.39 0.98
N PHE A 53 16.59 0.16 1.56
CA PHE A 53 16.00 -1.16 1.71
C PHE A 53 15.70 -1.79 0.35
N ARG A 54 15.18 -1.00 -0.59
CA ARG A 54 15.01 -1.39 -1.99
C ARG A 54 16.34 -1.77 -2.66
N GLN A 55 17.35 -0.92 -2.57
CA GLN A 55 18.64 -1.10 -3.25
C GLN A 55 19.49 -2.23 -2.66
N ARG A 56 19.34 -2.52 -1.37
CA ARG A 56 20.20 -3.44 -0.61
C ARG A 56 19.41 -4.51 0.14
N PHE A 57 18.23 -4.91 -0.34
CA PHE A 57 17.33 -5.83 0.36
C PHE A 57 18.02 -7.07 0.96
N SER A 58 18.87 -7.75 0.19
CA SER A 58 19.59 -8.95 0.65
C SER A 58 20.56 -8.70 1.80
N ALA A 59 21.07 -7.47 1.96
CA ALA A 59 22.00 -7.10 3.01
C ALA A 59 21.33 -6.89 4.37
N PHE A 60 20.00 -6.84 4.43
CA PHE A 60 19.26 -6.71 5.68
C PHE A 60 19.11 -8.05 6.42
N GLY A 61 19.22 -9.20 5.74
CA GLY A 61 19.21 -10.52 6.41
C GLY A 61 18.05 -10.71 7.39
N SER A 62 18.38 -10.95 8.66
CA SER A 62 17.39 -11.09 9.76
C SER A 62 16.64 -9.81 10.11
N ASP A 63 17.16 -8.64 9.70
CA ASP A 63 16.64 -7.32 10.07
C ASP A 63 15.54 -6.82 9.12
N VAL A 64 15.15 -7.62 8.13
CA VAL A 64 14.04 -7.33 7.21
C VAL A 64 12.75 -7.03 7.99
N SER A 65 12.43 -7.83 9.01
CA SER A 65 11.19 -7.69 9.78
C SER A 65 11.13 -6.35 10.53
N ILE A 66 12.19 -6.00 11.26
CA ILE A 66 12.27 -4.73 11.99
C ILE A 66 12.30 -3.53 11.04
N THR A 67 12.96 -3.65 9.90
CA THR A 67 13.01 -2.58 8.90
C THR A 67 11.63 -2.30 8.32
N VAL A 68 10.86 -3.35 8.00
CA VAL A 68 9.47 -3.21 7.53
C VAL A 68 8.61 -2.54 8.60
N ARG A 69 8.68 -2.96 9.87
CA ARG A 69 7.90 -2.31 10.94
C ARG A 69 8.29 -0.85 11.15
N CYS A 70 9.59 -0.55 11.09
CA CYS A 70 10.09 0.83 11.13
C CYS A 70 9.52 1.68 10.00
N LEU A 71 9.57 1.19 8.75
CA LEU A 71 8.99 1.89 7.61
C LEU A 71 7.47 2.07 7.74
N LYS A 72 6.76 1.09 8.32
CA LYS A 72 5.32 1.21 8.64
C LYS A 72 5.07 2.34 9.62
N VAL A 73 5.76 2.41 10.76
CA VAL A 73 5.47 3.47 11.74
C VAL A 73 5.86 4.86 11.22
N LEU A 74 6.92 4.96 10.42
CA LEU A 74 7.35 6.21 9.81
C LEU A 74 6.30 6.75 8.84
N VAL A 75 5.79 5.91 7.91
CA VAL A 75 4.78 6.36 6.95
C VAL A 75 3.47 6.80 7.62
N HIS A 76 3.07 6.15 8.72
CA HIS A 76 1.90 6.58 9.48
C HIS A 76 2.09 7.91 10.23
N ALA A 77 3.33 8.38 10.35
CA ALA A 77 3.69 9.67 10.94
C ALA A 77 4.00 10.75 9.87
N ILE A 78 3.77 10.50 8.58
CA ILE A 78 3.97 11.51 7.53
C ILE A 78 2.63 12.11 7.16
N ASP A 79 2.38 13.36 7.50
CA ASP A 79 1.23 14.09 6.95
C ASP A 79 1.50 14.46 5.48
N VAL A 80 1.02 13.66 4.54
CA VAL A 80 1.24 13.89 3.10
C VAL A 80 0.70 15.24 2.64
N GLY A 81 -0.42 15.71 3.21
CA GLY A 81 -0.99 17.01 2.85
C GLY A 81 -0.12 18.17 3.32
N SER A 82 0.35 18.12 4.57
CA SER A 82 1.32 19.08 5.11
C SER A 82 2.61 19.07 4.30
N VAL A 83 3.16 17.89 4.00
CA VAL A 83 4.39 17.77 3.20
C VAL A 83 4.22 18.37 1.81
N MET A 84 3.10 18.08 1.14
CA MET A 84 2.81 18.63 -0.19
C MET A 84 2.60 20.15 -0.16
N LYS A 85 2.15 20.73 0.95
CA LYS A 85 1.89 22.17 1.07
C LYS A 85 3.08 22.98 1.60
N ASN A 86 3.81 22.44 2.57
CA ASN A 86 4.73 23.20 3.42
C ASN A 86 6.21 22.80 3.24
N SER A 87 6.50 21.58 2.78
CA SER A 87 7.89 21.10 2.70
C SER A 87 8.69 21.55 1.46
N GLN A 88 10.00 21.38 1.49
CA GLN A 88 10.89 21.64 0.36
C GLN A 88 10.61 20.70 -0.83
N GLU A 89 10.88 21.20 -2.05
CA GLU A 89 10.70 20.45 -3.29
C GLU A 89 11.45 19.11 -3.29
N MET A 90 12.67 19.07 -2.73
CA MET A 90 13.47 17.85 -2.61
C MET A 90 12.77 16.74 -1.81
N VAL A 91 12.02 17.11 -0.76
CA VAL A 91 11.29 16.15 0.08
C VAL A 91 10.10 15.59 -0.70
N ARG A 92 9.34 16.44 -1.39
CA ARG A 92 8.21 16.02 -2.24
C ARG A 92 8.66 15.14 -3.40
N ALA A 93 9.77 15.50 -4.05
CA ALA A 93 10.38 14.72 -5.13
C ALA A 93 10.85 13.35 -4.64
N SER A 94 11.42 13.27 -3.43
CA SER A 94 11.83 12.00 -2.82
C SER A 94 10.64 11.07 -2.57
N LEU A 95 9.52 11.64 -2.11
CA LEU A 95 8.29 10.88 -1.91
C LEU A 95 7.74 10.37 -3.25
N LEU A 96 7.66 11.22 -4.27
CA LEU A 96 7.23 10.83 -5.62
C LEU A 96 8.12 9.72 -6.21
N LEU A 97 9.43 9.83 -6.07
CA LEU A 97 10.38 8.81 -6.51
C LEU A 97 10.11 7.47 -5.84
N LEU A 98 9.80 7.46 -4.54
CA LEU A 98 9.46 6.24 -3.82
C LEU A 98 8.20 5.59 -4.38
N PHE A 99 7.14 6.35 -4.65
CA PHE A 99 5.92 5.84 -5.28
C PHE A 99 6.20 5.23 -6.66
N ASN A 100 6.96 5.93 -7.51
CA ASN A 100 7.34 5.42 -8.83
C ASN A 100 8.14 4.12 -8.73
N ASN A 101 9.07 4.03 -7.79
CA ASN A 101 9.82 2.80 -7.53
C ASN A 101 8.91 1.64 -7.10
N ILE A 102 7.90 1.91 -6.26
CA ILE A 102 6.91 0.90 -5.81
C ILE A 102 6.08 0.39 -6.99
N ALA A 103 5.60 1.27 -7.88
CA ALA A 103 4.89 0.83 -9.09
C ALA A 103 5.79 0.03 -10.03
N GLU A 104 7.02 0.48 -10.24
CA GLU A 104 7.96 -0.20 -11.13
C GLU A 104 8.28 -1.61 -10.61
N ASP A 105 8.57 -1.75 -9.32
CA ASP A 105 8.82 -3.05 -8.70
C ASP A 105 7.61 -4.00 -8.82
N LEU A 106 6.38 -3.46 -8.69
CA LEU A 106 5.13 -4.22 -8.88
C LEU A 106 4.95 -4.65 -10.33
N ASN A 107 5.12 -3.73 -11.27
CA ASN A 107 4.97 -3.98 -12.70
C ASN A 107 5.98 -5.03 -13.20
N GLN A 108 7.24 -4.90 -12.79
CA GLN A 108 8.27 -5.91 -13.10
C GLN A 108 7.92 -7.27 -12.50
N THR A 109 7.33 -7.32 -11.30
CA THR A 109 6.90 -8.60 -10.70
C THR A 109 5.79 -9.24 -11.52
N VAL A 110 4.79 -8.46 -11.96
CA VAL A 110 3.71 -8.96 -12.83
C VAL A 110 4.28 -9.49 -14.14
N GLN A 111 5.12 -8.71 -14.84
CA GLN A 111 5.77 -9.14 -16.08
C GLN A 111 6.57 -10.43 -15.92
N ASN A 112 7.31 -10.57 -14.82
CA ASN A 112 8.07 -11.79 -14.54
C ASN A 112 7.17 -13.01 -14.26
N LEU A 113 5.96 -12.80 -13.73
CA LEU A 113 4.98 -13.86 -13.49
C LEU A 113 4.25 -14.23 -14.79
N GLU A 114 4.03 -13.28 -15.70
CA GLU A 114 3.48 -13.51 -17.04
C GLU A 114 4.46 -14.29 -17.93
N GLN A 115 5.76 -13.98 -17.88
CA GLN A 115 6.80 -14.66 -18.67
C GLN A 115 7.13 -16.09 -18.20
N LYS A 116 6.60 -16.53 -17.05
CA LYS A 116 6.95 -17.82 -16.42
C LYS A 116 6.27 -19.06 -17.03
N HIS A 117 5.71 -18.94 -18.24
CA HIS A 117 5.06 -20.04 -18.97
C HIS A 117 6.00 -21.24 -19.25
N ASP A 118 7.33 -21.08 -19.30
CA ASP A 118 8.22 -22.10 -19.91
C ASP A 118 9.45 -22.58 -19.11
N SER A 119 9.54 -22.48 -17.77
CA SER A 119 10.69 -23.13 -17.10
C SER A 119 10.49 -23.67 -15.69
N ASN A 120 10.75 -24.97 -15.59
CA ASN A 120 10.90 -25.78 -14.39
C ASN A 120 11.61 -25.04 -13.24
N ILE A 121 10.86 -24.90 -12.16
CA ILE A 121 11.20 -24.23 -10.92
C ILE A 121 12.16 -25.11 -10.10
N LYS A 122 13.45 -24.77 -10.09
CA LYS A 122 14.42 -25.15 -9.03
C LYS A 122 15.71 -24.32 -9.19
N GLY A 123 15.68 -23.02 -8.91
CA GLY A 123 16.95 -22.29 -8.74
C GLY A 123 16.97 -20.77 -8.92
N THR A 124 16.08 -20.18 -9.70
CA THR A 124 16.04 -18.73 -9.88
C THR A 124 15.14 -18.07 -8.84
N LEU A 125 15.58 -18.07 -7.58
CA LEU A 125 15.12 -17.06 -6.63
C LEU A 125 15.38 -15.70 -7.29
N GLN A 126 14.33 -15.01 -7.73
CA GLN A 126 14.39 -13.57 -8.00
C GLN A 126 14.97 -12.93 -6.73
N ARG A 127 16.18 -12.37 -6.82
CA ARG A 127 16.86 -11.73 -5.70
C ARG A 127 16.49 -10.26 -5.70
N GLY A 128 16.16 -9.71 -4.53
CA GLY A 128 15.88 -8.28 -4.38
C GLY A 128 14.40 -7.93 -4.59
N THR A 129 14.14 -6.84 -5.32
CA THR A 129 12.86 -6.12 -5.37
C THR A 129 11.77 -6.81 -6.19
N THR A 130 12.14 -7.80 -7.01
CA THR A 130 11.22 -8.61 -7.82
C THR A 130 10.88 -9.95 -7.16
N SER A 131 11.39 -10.19 -5.95
CA SER A 131 11.05 -11.39 -5.19
C SER A 131 9.63 -11.29 -4.64
N LEU A 132 8.87 -12.39 -4.72
CA LEU A 132 7.56 -12.47 -4.05
C LEU A 132 7.68 -12.15 -2.55
N ALA A 133 8.79 -12.53 -1.91
CA ALA A 133 9.07 -12.16 -0.52
C ALA A 133 9.11 -10.64 -0.31
N TYR A 134 9.80 -9.89 -1.17
CA TYR A 134 9.82 -8.42 -1.11
C TYR A 134 8.44 -7.83 -1.40
N ILE A 135 7.72 -8.34 -2.39
CA ILE A 135 6.37 -7.89 -2.72
C ILE A 135 5.42 -8.04 -1.52
N TYR A 136 5.40 -9.21 -0.90
CA TYR A 136 4.51 -9.46 0.25
C TYR A 136 4.96 -8.75 1.52
N MET A 137 6.26 -8.79 1.83
CA MET A 137 6.77 -8.28 3.11
C MET A 137 6.84 -6.76 3.10
N VAL A 138 7.18 -6.16 1.96
CA VAL A 138 7.54 -4.75 1.84
C VAL A 138 6.49 -4.00 1.04
N LEU A 139 6.21 -4.40 -0.20
CA LEU A 139 5.34 -3.60 -1.06
C LEU A 139 3.87 -3.65 -0.61
N LEU A 140 3.32 -4.80 -0.25
CA LEU A 140 1.96 -4.86 0.32
C LEU A 140 1.87 -4.15 1.67
N SER A 141 2.85 -4.37 2.53
CA SER A 141 2.91 -3.72 3.85
C SER A 141 2.96 -2.19 3.74
N LEU A 142 3.82 -1.66 2.87
CA LEU A 142 3.99 -0.22 2.69
C LEU A 142 2.84 0.39 1.90
N ARG A 143 2.35 -0.30 0.86
CA ARG A 143 1.17 0.13 0.11
C ARG A 143 -0.05 0.19 1.03
N SER A 144 -0.35 -0.86 1.79
CA SER A 144 -1.47 -0.86 2.72
C SER A 144 -1.33 0.22 3.79
N SER A 145 -0.13 0.45 4.33
CA SER A 145 0.12 1.51 5.34
C SER A 145 -0.03 2.92 4.76
N LEU A 146 0.41 3.12 3.53
CA LEU A 146 0.32 4.41 2.83
C LEU A 146 -1.11 4.72 2.41
N LEU A 147 -1.84 3.70 1.94
CA LEU A 147 -3.26 3.81 1.64
C LEU A 147 -4.06 4.06 2.93
N ASP A 148 -3.83 3.28 3.99
CA ASP A 148 -4.41 3.48 5.33
C ASP A 148 -4.20 4.93 5.82
N HIS A 149 -2.97 5.42 5.72
CA HIS A 149 -2.62 6.78 6.10
C HIS A 149 -3.36 7.84 5.27
N LEU A 150 -3.36 7.72 3.93
CA LEU A 150 -4.08 8.66 3.05
C LEU A 150 -5.60 8.65 3.33
N GLY A 151 -6.14 7.50 3.71
CA GLY A 151 -7.55 7.35 4.11
C GLY A 151 -7.90 8.04 5.41
N LYS A 152 -7.18 7.71 6.48
CA LYS A 152 -7.41 8.27 7.81
C LYS A 152 -7.32 9.80 7.85
N ASN A 153 -6.50 10.38 6.99
CA ASN A 153 -6.24 11.83 6.99
C ASN A 153 -7.00 12.59 5.90
N ASN A 154 -8.03 11.98 5.30
CA ASN A 154 -8.90 12.58 4.29
C ASN A 154 -8.22 12.98 2.96
N TYR A 155 -6.93 12.68 2.77
CA TYR A 155 -6.22 12.88 1.49
C TYR A 155 -6.64 11.88 0.41
N GLY A 156 -7.34 10.80 0.82
CA GLY A 156 -7.91 9.84 -0.10
C GLY A 156 -8.95 10.43 -1.06
N VAL A 157 -9.62 11.53 -0.71
CA VAL A 157 -10.56 12.21 -1.62
C VAL A 157 -9.80 12.77 -2.83
N ASP A 158 -8.66 13.42 -2.60
CA ASP A 158 -7.84 14.04 -3.65
C ASP A 158 -7.10 12.99 -4.51
N VAL A 159 -6.75 11.84 -3.93
CA VAL A 159 -5.98 10.78 -4.61
C VAL A 159 -6.88 9.72 -5.27
N PHE A 160 -7.99 9.32 -4.63
CA PHE A 160 -8.85 8.19 -5.07
C PHE A 160 -10.19 8.62 -5.66
N VAL A 161 -10.72 9.80 -5.32
CA VAL A 161 -12.04 10.25 -5.77
C VAL A 161 -11.90 11.49 -6.66
N GLN A 162 -11.29 11.32 -7.83
CA GLN A 162 -11.15 12.39 -8.84
C GLN A 162 -12.49 12.91 -9.41
N ASN A 163 -13.64 12.34 -9.00
CA ASN A 163 -14.96 12.65 -9.56
C ASN A 163 -15.92 13.37 -8.61
N ASN A 164 -15.50 13.79 -7.41
CA ASN A 164 -16.42 14.53 -6.53
C ASN A 164 -16.37 16.04 -6.80
N LYS A 165 -17.47 16.58 -7.35
CA LYS A 165 -17.74 18.03 -7.53
C LYS A 165 -17.72 18.85 -6.22
N ASN A 166 -17.45 18.20 -5.08
CA ASN A 166 -17.41 18.77 -3.73
C ASN A 166 -15.98 18.97 -3.19
N ALA A 167 -14.92 18.73 -4.00
CA ALA A 167 -13.52 18.99 -3.64
C ALA A 167 -13.20 20.47 -3.35
N SER A 168 -14.19 21.36 -3.43
CA SER A 168 -14.10 22.81 -3.30
C SER A 168 -13.97 23.34 -1.86
N LYS A 169 -13.76 22.48 -0.84
CA LYS A 169 -13.65 22.91 0.57
C LYS A 169 -12.31 22.66 1.26
N VAL A 170 -11.30 22.11 0.57
CA VAL A 170 -9.95 21.96 1.12
C VAL A 170 -9.04 23.03 0.50
N SER A 171 -8.16 23.63 1.31
CA SER A 171 -7.27 24.72 0.88
C SER A 171 -6.52 24.34 -0.41
N PRO A 172 -6.42 25.24 -1.42
CA PRO A 172 -5.83 24.89 -2.70
C PRO A 172 -4.36 24.52 -2.51
N LEU A 173 -4.02 23.28 -2.87
CA LEU A 173 -2.65 22.83 -3.06
C LEU A 173 -1.97 23.69 -4.13
N SER A 174 -0.64 23.83 -4.08
CA SER A 174 0.08 24.49 -5.18
C SER A 174 -0.08 23.67 -6.48
N PRO A 175 0.02 24.29 -7.66
CA PRO A 175 -0.06 23.57 -8.94
C PRO A 175 0.94 22.41 -9.03
N GLU A 176 2.14 22.58 -8.47
CA GLU A 176 3.20 21.57 -8.44
C GLU A 176 2.82 20.41 -7.50
N ALA A 177 2.27 20.73 -6.33
CA ALA A 177 1.78 19.73 -5.39
C ALA A 177 0.62 18.90 -5.97
N HIS A 178 -0.28 19.55 -6.72
CA HIS A 178 -1.37 18.87 -7.41
C HIS A 178 -0.87 17.94 -8.53
N ASP A 179 0.13 18.36 -9.32
CA ASP A 179 0.75 17.51 -10.34
C ASP A 179 1.43 16.27 -9.72
N ILE A 180 2.16 16.45 -8.61
CA ILE A 180 2.79 15.33 -7.89
C ILE A 180 1.72 14.37 -7.35
N MET A 181 0.66 14.87 -6.73
CA MET A 181 -0.44 14.05 -6.23
C MET A 181 -1.16 13.30 -7.36
N THR A 182 -1.31 13.93 -8.52
CA THR A 182 -1.87 13.28 -9.73
C THR A 182 -0.96 12.16 -10.23
N LYS A 183 0.36 12.39 -10.25
CA LYS A 183 1.35 11.36 -10.62
C LYS A 183 1.31 10.18 -9.65
N ILE A 184 1.27 10.45 -8.34
CA ILE A 184 1.12 9.42 -7.30
C ILE A 184 -0.18 8.62 -7.48
N SER A 185 -1.29 9.29 -7.79
CA SER A 185 -2.58 8.62 -8.05
C SER A 185 -2.49 7.66 -9.24
N ARG A 186 -1.81 8.04 -10.33
CA ARG A 186 -1.59 7.18 -11.51
C ARG A 186 -0.74 5.94 -11.21
N THR A 187 0.12 5.99 -10.21
CA THR A 187 0.92 4.86 -9.73
C THR A 187 0.04 3.79 -9.07
N ILE A 188 -1.17 4.14 -8.60
CA ILE A 188 -2.06 3.23 -7.90
C ILE A 188 -3.05 2.60 -8.90
N PRO A 189 -3.05 1.27 -9.08
CA PRO A 189 -3.95 0.62 -10.02
C PRO A 189 -5.42 0.80 -9.63
N ASN A 190 -6.27 0.98 -10.65
CA ASN A 190 -7.70 1.22 -10.48
C ASN A 190 -8.39 -0.02 -9.88
N LEU A 191 -9.19 0.20 -8.83
CA LEU A 191 -9.89 -0.87 -8.12
C LEU A 191 -10.80 -1.69 -9.04
N THR A 192 -11.53 -1.05 -9.96
CA THR A 192 -12.45 -1.71 -10.89
C THR A 192 -11.69 -2.63 -11.83
N ASN A 193 -10.55 -2.19 -12.36
CA ASN A 193 -9.73 -3.00 -13.25
C ASN A 193 -9.18 -4.23 -12.51
N LEU A 194 -8.67 -4.05 -11.29
CA LEU A 194 -8.16 -5.16 -10.49
C LEU A 194 -9.24 -6.19 -10.14
N ILE A 195 -10.48 -5.74 -9.89
CA ILE A 195 -11.61 -6.66 -9.65
C ILE A 195 -11.96 -7.41 -10.94
N ALA A 196 -11.95 -6.74 -12.09
CA ALA A 196 -12.20 -7.35 -13.39
C ALA A 196 -11.14 -8.41 -13.72
N ASP A 197 -9.86 -8.15 -13.45
CA ASP A 197 -8.77 -9.13 -13.66
C ASP A 197 -9.00 -10.42 -12.84
N ILE A 198 -9.49 -10.29 -11.60
CA ILE A 198 -9.86 -11.45 -10.77
C ILE A 198 -11.10 -12.16 -11.33
N GLU A 199 -12.11 -11.40 -11.76
CA GLU A 199 -13.35 -11.94 -12.29
C GLU A 199 -13.11 -12.75 -13.57
N GLU A 200 -12.39 -12.19 -14.54
CA GLU A 200 -11.99 -12.88 -15.76
C GLU A 200 -11.22 -14.18 -15.47
N HIS A 201 -10.30 -14.14 -14.49
CA HIS A 201 -9.56 -15.33 -14.10
C HIS A 201 -10.45 -16.38 -13.40
N ALA A 202 -11.38 -15.95 -12.55
CA ALA A 202 -12.30 -16.85 -11.87
C ALA A 202 -13.31 -17.50 -12.83
N GLU A 203 -13.71 -16.81 -13.90
CA GLU A 203 -14.68 -17.27 -14.89
C GLU A 203 -14.06 -18.18 -15.96
N SER A 204 -12.83 -17.88 -16.38
CA SER A 204 -12.17 -18.58 -17.47
C SER A 204 -11.85 -20.06 -17.17
N ARG A 205 -12.04 -20.54 -15.92
CA ARG A 205 -11.61 -21.87 -15.42
C ARG A 205 -10.16 -22.19 -15.77
N VAL A 206 -9.39 -21.15 -16.04
CA VAL A 206 -8.01 -21.24 -16.44
C VAL A 206 -7.21 -21.72 -15.23
N LYS A 207 -6.27 -22.64 -15.47
CA LYS A 207 -5.37 -23.10 -14.41
C LYS A 207 -4.57 -21.91 -13.88
N TYR A 208 -4.27 -21.95 -12.58
CA TYR A 208 -3.37 -21.00 -11.90
C TYR A 208 -2.10 -20.69 -12.71
N GLU A 209 -1.56 -21.69 -13.41
CA GLU A 209 -0.33 -21.64 -14.22
C GLU A 209 -0.35 -20.55 -15.30
N ASN A 210 -1.52 -20.18 -15.82
CA ASN A 210 -1.63 -19.24 -16.93
C ASN A 210 -1.69 -17.77 -16.48
N ALA A 211 -2.07 -17.50 -15.23
CA ALA A 211 -2.10 -16.14 -14.69
C ALA A 211 -1.73 -16.09 -13.19
N PRO A 212 -0.51 -16.54 -12.83
CA PRO A 212 -0.10 -16.63 -11.43
C PRO A 212 -0.07 -15.26 -10.74
N TYR A 213 0.11 -14.16 -11.48
CA TYR A 213 0.08 -12.79 -10.94
C TYR A 213 -1.27 -12.40 -10.36
N VAL A 214 -2.39 -12.93 -10.88
CA VAL A 214 -3.73 -12.63 -10.37
C VAL A 214 -3.88 -13.17 -8.95
N VAL A 215 -3.46 -14.42 -8.75
CA VAL A 215 -3.60 -15.13 -7.48
C VAL A 215 -2.51 -14.75 -6.48
N GLU A 216 -1.27 -14.57 -6.95
CA GLU A 216 -0.14 -14.25 -6.08
C GLU A 216 -0.12 -12.75 -5.73
N VAL A 217 -0.45 -11.84 -6.65
CA VAL A 217 -0.26 -10.40 -6.41
C VAL A 217 -1.59 -9.67 -6.24
N ILE A 218 -2.47 -9.74 -7.23
CA ILE A 218 -3.69 -8.94 -7.27
C ILE A 218 -4.65 -9.31 -6.15
N LEU A 219 -4.88 -10.61 -5.93
CA LEU A 219 -5.84 -11.09 -4.95
C LEU A 219 -5.45 -10.75 -3.50
N PRO A 220 -4.23 -11.01 -3.02
CA PRO A 220 -3.80 -10.55 -1.70
C PRO A 220 -3.82 -9.02 -1.55
N CYS A 221 -3.47 -8.25 -2.60
CA CYS A 221 -3.61 -6.79 -2.60
C CYS A 221 -5.07 -6.39 -2.34
N LEU A 222 -6.01 -6.97 -3.11
CA LEU A 222 -7.42 -6.61 -3.07
C LEU A 222 -8.07 -7.02 -1.75
N CYS A 223 -7.77 -8.21 -1.22
CA CYS A 223 -8.30 -8.63 0.07
C CYS A 223 -7.81 -7.72 1.21
N SER A 224 -6.53 -7.33 1.21
CA SER A 224 -6.01 -6.37 2.20
C SER A 224 -6.64 -4.99 2.04
N TYR A 225 -6.79 -4.51 0.81
CA TYR A 225 -7.35 -3.20 0.51
C TYR A 225 -8.83 -3.11 0.91
N LEU A 226 -9.67 -4.04 0.42
CA LEU A 226 -11.11 -4.02 0.65
C LEU A 226 -11.47 -4.21 2.12
N SER A 227 -10.79 -5.11 2.83
CA SER A 227 -11.04 -5.37 4.25
C SER A 227 -10.84 -4.12 5.12
N TYR A 228 -9.90 -3.28 4.73
CA TYR A 228 -9.61 -2.02 5.40
C TYR A 228 -10.58 -0.92 4.96
N TRP A 229 -10.63 -0.63 3.66
CA TRP A 229 -11.35 0.53 3.14
C TRP A 229 -12.86 0.41 3.21
N TRP A 230 -13.40 -0.81 3.21
CA TRP A 230 -14.82 -1.01 3.50
C TRP A 230 -15.19 -0.55 4.91
N SER A 231 -14.26 -0.63 5.88
CA SER A 231 -14.52 -0.12 7.23
C SER A 231 -14.68 1.41 7.28
N MET A 232 -14.11 2.09 6.29
CA MET A 232 -14.12 3.55 6.09
C MET A 232 -15.10 3.98 4.99
N GLY A 233 -15.88 3.04 4.45
CA GLY A 233 -16.77 3.24 3.31
C GLY A 233 -18.08 3.96 3.67
N PRO A 234 -18.83 4.41 2.65
CA PRO A 234 -20.08 5.16 2.82
C PRO A 234 -21.16 4.39 3.60
N GLU A 235 -21.08 3.07 3.62
CA GLU A 235 -22.01 2.21 4.37
C GLU A 235 -21.76 2.19 5.89
N LYS A 236 -20.54 2.53 6.33
CA LYS A 236 -20.16 2.54 7.75
C LYS A 236 -20.09 3.95 8.33
N VAL A 237 -19.78 4.95 7.51
CA VAL A 237 -19.77 6.36 7.91
C VAL A 237 -21.21 6.86 8.00
N LYS A 238 -21.80 6.77 9.20
CA LYS A 238 -23.19 7.19 9.47
C LYS A 238 -23.39 8.71 9.61
N GLN A 239 -22.34 9.52 9.47
CA GLN A 239 -22.41 10.96 9.73
C GLN A 239 -22.19 11.80 8.46
N ILE A 240 -23.20 12.58 8.10
CA ILE A 240 -23.28 13.49 6.94
C ILE A 240 -22.18 14.57 6.93
N THR A 241 -21.46 14.73 8.05
CA THR A 241 -20.46 15.77 8.28
C THR A 241 -19.04 15.42 7.86
N GLU A 242 -18.71 14.14 7.60
CA GLU A 242 -17.37 13.75 7.17
C GLU A 242 -17.28 13.58 5.64
N PRO A 243 -16.23 14.12 4.99
CA PRO A 243 -16.04 13.94 3.55
C PRO A 243 -15.84 12.45 3.23
N GLN A 244 -16.51 11.98 2.17
CA GLN A 244 -16.41 10.59 1.74
C GLN A 244 -15.00 10.30 1.19
N ILE A 245 -14.20 9.57 1.95
CA ILE A 245 -12.78 9.26 1.64
C ILE A 245 -12.58 8.06 0.71
N THR A 246 -13.60 7.23 0.50
CA THR A 246 -13.54 6.04 -0.36
C THR A 246 -14.89 5.69 -0.97
N ASN A 247 -14.85 5.05 -2.13
CA ASN A 247 -16.03 4.50 -2.83
C ASN A 247 -16.18 2.98 -2.62
N VAL A 248 -15.38 2.39 -1.72
CA VAL A 248 -15.46 0.95 -1.41
C VAL A 248 -16.75 0.63 -0.66
N THR A 249 -17.50 -0.34 -1.16
CA THR A 249 -18.81 -0.77 -0.65
C THR A 249 -18.84 -2.29 -0.42
N SER A 250 -19.88 -2.77 0.26
CA SER A 250 -20.13 -4.21 0.43
C SER A 250 -20.20 -4.95 -0.90
N ASN A 251 -20.69 -4.32 -1.98
CA ASN A 251 -20.73 -4.91 -3.32
C ASN A 251 -19.32 -5.29 -3.83
N HIS A 252 -18.33 -4.42 -3.63
CA HIS A 252 -16.94 -4.72 -4.02
C HIS A 252 -16.37 -5.89 -3.22
N MET A 253 -16.64 -5.94 -1.91
CA MET A 253 -16.24 -7.06 -1.06
C MET A 253 -16.90 -8.37 -1.48
N ASN A 254 -18.20 -8.35 -1.72
CA ASN A 254 -18.96 -9.54 -2.10
C ASN A 254 -18.55 -10.06 -3.48
N SER A 255 -18.24 -9.16 -4.43
CA SER A 255 -17.70 -9.53 -5.75
C SER A 255 -16.36 -10.26 -5.61
N VAL A 256 -15.40 -9.70 -4.88
CA VAL A 256 -14.09 -10.35 -4.67
C VAL A 256 -14.24 -11.67 -3.91
N LEU A 257 -15.06 -11.72 -2.86
CA LEU A 257 -15.34 -12.96 -2.14
C LEU A 257 -15.94 -14.03 -3.06
N GLY A 258 -16.91 -13.65 -3.89
CA GLY A 258 -17.53 -14.53 -4.87
C GLY A 258 -16.49 -15.12 -5.83
N ASN A 259 -15.58 -14.30 -6.34
CA ASN A 259 -14.51 -14.76 -7.22
C ASN A 259 -13.48 -15.64 -6.50
N VAL A 260 -13.13 -15.35 -5.24
CA VAL A 260 -12.29 -16.22 -4.41
C VAL A 260 -12.94 -17.59 -4.22
N LEU A 261 -14.24 -17.63 -3.90
CA LEU A 261 -14.97 -18.87 -3.74
C LEU A 261 -15.04 -19.66 -5.06
N LYS A 262 -15.26 -18.99 -6.19
CA LYS A 262 -15.18 -19.62 -7.53
C LYS A 262 -13.79 -20.23 -7.76
N LEU A 263 -12.72 -19.49 -7.50
CA LEU A 263 -11.33 -19.97 -7.66
C LEU A 263 -11.03 -21.19 -6.78
N ILE A 264 -11.45 -21.16 -5.51
CA ILE A 264 -11.30 -22.28 -4.58
C ILE A 264 -12.09 -23.50 -5.08
N ASN A 265 -13.36 -23.32 -5.44
CA ASN A 265 -14.24 -24.38 -5.90
C ASN A 265 -13.73 -25.04 -7.19
N ASN A 266 -13.20 -24.24 -8.12
CA ASN A 266 -12.65 -24.72 -9.39
C ASN A 266 -11.36 -25.56 -9.20
N ASN A 267 -10.69 -25.46 -8.05
CA ASN A 267 -9.41 -26.11 -7.78
C ASN A 267 -9.45 -27.03 -6.55
N ILE A 268 -10.63 -27.36 -6.03
CA ILE A 268 -10.78 -28.13 -4.79
C ILE A 268 -10.22 -29.55 -4.90
N ASP A 269 -10.29 -30.14 -6.10
CA ASP A 269 -9.79 -31.48 -6.40
C ASP A 269 -8.30 -31.50 -6.80
N ALA A 270 -7.63 -30.34 -6.82
CA ALA A 270 -6.23 -30.25 -7.20
C ALA A 270 -5.33 -30.84 -6.11
N MET A 271 -4.64 -31.94 -6.43
CA MET A 271 -3.71 -32.61 -5.49
C MET A 271 -2.55 -31.71 -5.06
N GLU A 272 -2.14 -30.75 -5.89
CA GLU A 272 -1.10 -29.76 -5.58
C GLU A 272 -1.56 -28.33 -5.90
N ALA A 273 -2.06 -27.62 -4.87
CA ALA A 273 -2.42 -26.22 -4.97
C ALA A 273 -1.60 -25.36 -3.97
N PRO A 274 -0.29 -25.16 -4.21
CA PRO A 274 0.56 -24.41 -3.28
C PRO A 274 0.15 -22.93 -3.15
N TRP A 275 -0.54 -22.37 -4.13
CA TRP A 275 -1.11 -21.02 -4.07
C TRP A 275 -2.23 -20.89 -3.03
N MET A 276 -3.06 -21.93 -2.84
CA MET A 276 -4.13 -21.92 -1.83
C MET A 276 -3.57 -21.85 -0.41
N LYS A 277 -2.47 -22.58 -0.14
CA LYS A 277 -1.75 -22.51 1.13
C LYS A 277 -1.15 -21.12 1.38
N ARG A 278 -0.62 -20.47 0.33
CA ARG A 278 -0.09 -19.10 0.42
C ARG A 278 -1.17 -18.08 0.71
N ILE A 279 -2.32 -18.18 0.05
CA ILE A 279 -3.49 -17.31 0.31
C ILE A 279 -3.94 -17.43 1.77
N ALA A 280 -4.13 -18.65 2.27
CA ALA A 280 -4.57 -18.89 3.64
C ALA A 280 -3.59 -18.26 4.67
N GLY A 281 -2.28 -18.41 4.44
CA GLY A 281 -1.25 -17.85 5.31
C GLY A 281 -1.07 -16.32 5.21
N LYS A 282 -1.63 -15.66 4.19
CA LYS A 282 -1.39 -14.23 3.91
C LYS A 282 -2.63 -13.35 4.03
N ILE A 283 -3.81 -13.86 3.71
CA ILE A 283 -5.08 -13.12 3.75
C ILE A 283 -5.70 -13.16 5.16
N LEU A 284 -5.50 -14.26 5.91
CA LEU A 284 -6.18 -14.47 7.20
C LEU A 284 -5.45 -13.90 8.41
N PHE A 285 -4.13 -13.66 8.34
CA PHE A 285 -3.31 -13.26 9.51
C PHE A 285 -2.93 -11.77 9.54
N SER A 286 -3.53 -10.93 8.70
CA SER A 286 -3.22 -9.49 8.62
C SER A 286 -3.87 -8.63 9.72
N ARG A 287 -4.63 -9.23 10.66
CA ARG A 287 -5.42 -8.49 11.66
C ARG A 287 -4.99 -8.64 13.13
N ASP A 288 -4.04 -9.50 13.46
CA ASP A 288 -3.69 -9.79 14.86
C ASP A 288 -2.33 -9.24 15.34
N GLU A 289 -1.81 -8.18 14.72
CA GLU A 289 -0.68 -7.37 15.27
C GLU A 289 -0.94 -5.86 15.18
#